data_AF-A0A811UJD0-F1
#
_entry.id   AF-A0A811UJD0-F1
#
_cell.length_a   1.000
_cell.length_b   1.000
_cell.length_c   1.000
_cell.angle_alpha   90.00
_cell.angle_beta   90.00
_cell.angle_gamma   90.00
#
_symmetry.space_group_name_H-M   'P 1'
#
loop_
_entity.id
_entity.type
_entity.pdbx_description
1 polymer ?
#
loop_
_entity_poly.entity_id
_entity_poly.type
_entity_poly.pdbx_seq_one_letter_code
_entity_poly.pdbx_strand_id
1 'polypeptide(L)'
;MTGELSKNLPIVGYKYILQLIGQNWPHIASNNMAKIAMLRNSFQNRSNICLNILWAIGQGGFKQLTEGIKVWQNLMLPNLELKSYTKFVTEYLERALSAAGEECSITLNQNEFFSFYNALKSNYSIPKENQETLAKCAHGFLMKYILSITKHANIFVTLFRCIEDGKKNRSELLACVSCLVNGDDSFKVWKMNYKKQLLPSVLLFKEIEKQLDESDKDILKLACSKAFHIFLEEAQKLNEELDAAKRKDPNLEDLIAVLRNVQEKTTQQKKKQIASEQKKCGSCCKWIFGSFVLLVLIAGVLIYDTNVNGKGVFERSTVGKALKNAGVLPHVEKVWFTTMGAAARGYKWVEHHVPPYAKPAGQLACDLFKLARNTACNVYTVVSEFVAGKLPAVASFLEQYIPGLPKKIENTSLAVKNVCVEAFGRAVGFFRTQVFIGNLSPENINKALNQTQNVVIDYYNQFHKKVDTYSKLK
;
A
#
# COMPACT_ATOMS: atom_id res chain seq x y z
N MET A 1 29.49 -14.30 33.23
CA MET A 1 30.13 -13.31 32.32
C MET A 1 31.06 -12.33 33.05
N THR A 2 30.59 -11.47 33.97
CA THR A 2 31.43 -10.42 34.60
C THR A 2 32.60 -10.99 35.43
N GLY A 3 32.39 -12.11 36.13
CA GLY A 3 33.45 -12.84 36.83
C GLY A 3 34.53 -13.35 35.89
N GLU A 4 34.15 -13.98 34.77
CA GLU A 4 35.07 -14.47 33.74
C GLU A 4 35.84 -13.33 33.06
N LEU A 5 35.17 -12.22 32.75
CA LEU A 5 35.83 -11.01 32.22
C LEU A 5 36.86 -10.43 33.19
N SER A 6 36.58 -10.48 34.51
CA SER A 6 37.54 -10.02 35.53
C SER A 6 38.79 -10.90 35.59
N LYS A 7 38.70 -12.14 35.11
CA LYS A 7 39.81 -13.10 34.97
C LYS A 7 40.42 -13.12 33.56
N ASN A 8 39.98 -12.23 32.66
CA ASN A 8 40.36 -12.21 31.24
C ASN A 8 40.10 -13.54 30.48
N LEU A 9 39.07 -14.29 30.89
CA LEU A 9 38.70 -15.55 30.26
C LEU A 9 37.75 -15.34 29.06
N PRO A 10 37.72 -16.25 28.07
CA PRO A 10 36.83 -16.15 26.91
C PRO A 10 35.35 -16.16 27.29
N ILE A 11 34.56 -15.24 26.73
CA ILE A 11 33.12 -15.10 27.03
C ILE A 11 32.18 -15.25 25.82
N VAL A 12 32.69 -15.77 24.69
CA VAL A 12 31.92 -15.85 23.44
C VAL A 12 30.62 -16.64 23.62
N GLY A 13 30.64 -17.78 24.33
CA GLY A 13 29.44 -18.56 24.63
C GLY A 13 28.40 -17.77 25.43
N TYR A 14 28.83 -17.01 26.45
CA TYR A 14 27.92 -16.14 27.21
C TYR A 14 27.29 -15.06 26.33
N LYS A 15 28.07 -14.46 25.42
CA LYS A 15 27.55 -13.44 24.50
C LYS A 15 26.46 -14.00 23.60
N TYR A 16 26.66 -15.17 23.01
CA TYR A 16 25.65 -15.82 22.18
C TYR A 16 24.36 -16.09 22.96
N ILE A 17 24.47 -16.65 24.17
CA ILE A 17 23.31 -16.95 25.01
C ILE A 17 22.57 -15.65 25.38
N LEU A 18 23.28 -14.61 25.82
CA LEU A 18 22.68 -13.33 26.19
C LEU A 18 22.02 -12.62 25.00
N GLN A 19 22.60 -12.74 23.81
CA GLN A 19 21.98 -12.25 22.57
C GLN A 19 20.68 -12.98 22.27
N LEU A 20 20.67 -14.32 22.32
CA LEU A 20 19.45 -15.10 22.10
C LEU A 20 18.37 -14.77 23.14
N ILE A 21 18.75 -14.63 24.41
CA ILE A 21 17.82 -14.24 25.49
C ILE A 21 17.25 -12.84 25.21
N GLY A 22 18.11 -11.86 24.94
CA GLY A 22 17.66 -10.49 24.69
C GLY A 22 16.76 -10.40 23.46
N GLN A 23 17.04 -11.16 22.39
CA GLN A 23 16.22 -11.13 21.19
C GLN A 23 14.88 -11.88 21.33
N ASN A 24 14.83 -12.97 22.12
CA ASN A 24 13.60 -13.72 22.35
C ASN A 24 12.71 -13.11 23.45
N TRP A 25 13.32 -12.43 24.42
CA TRP A 25 12.62 -11.72 25.51
C TRP A 25 13.10 -10.25 25.62
N PRO A 26 12.69 -9.37 24.68
CA PRO A 26 13.20 -8.00 24.59
C PRO A 26 13.00 -7.14 25.85
N HIS A 27 11.99 -7.43 26.66
CA HIS A 27 11.64 -6.70 27.88
C HIS A 27 12.49 -7.09 29.11
N ILE A 28 13.37 -8.11 29.01
CA ILE A 28 14.10 -8.63 30.18
C ILE A 28 14.96 -7.55 30.85
N ALA A 29 15.60 -6.68 30.06
CA ALA A 29 16.44 -5.61 30.56
C ALA A 29 15.60 -4.47 31.16
N SER A 30 14.52 -4.07 30.49
CA SER A 30 13.64 -3.00 30.96
C SER A 30 12.85 -3.35 32.22
N ASN A 31 12.50 -4.63 32.41
CA ASN A 31 11.88 -5.10 33.64
C ASN A 31 12.84 -5.15 34.83
N ASN A 32 14.16 -5.06 34.60
CA ASN A 32 15.19 -5.20 35.64
C ASN A 32 16.14 -3.99 35.72
N MET A 33 15.69 -2.82 35.26
CA MET A 33 16.51 -1.60 35.13
C MET A 33 17.31 -1.25 36.37
N ALA A 34 16.70 -1.27 37.56
CA ALA A 34 17.36 -0.88 38.80
C ALA A 34 18.57 -1.79 39.14
N LYS A 35 18.39 -3.11 39.04
CA LYS A 35 19.46 -4.09 39.30
C LYS A 35 20.59 -3.94 38.28
N ILE A 36 20.24 -3.74 37.01
CA ILE A 36 21.21 -3.56 35.94
C ILE A 36 21.97 -2.24 36.09
N ALA A 37 21.30 -1.16 36.52
CA ALA A 37 21.94 0.12 36.81
C ALA A 37 22.96 0.00 37.94
N MET A 38 22.64 -0.72 39.02
CA MET A 38 23.58 -1.02 40.10
C MET A 38 24.80 -1.82 39.62
N LEU A 39 24.56 -2.87 38.84
CA LEU A 39 25.63 -3.70 38.26
C LEU A 39 26.53 -2.90 37.32
N ARG A 40 25.94 -2.07 36.45
CA ARG A 40 26.70 -1.17 35.57
C ARG A 40 27.55 -0.21 36.38
N ASN A 41 26.98 0.44 37.41
CA ASN A 41 27.69 1.41 38.24
C ASN A 41 28.91 0.78 38.94
N SER A 42 28.80 -0.46 39.43
CA SER A 42 29.92 -1.14 40.08
C SER A 42 31.08 -1.46 39.13
N PHE A 43 30.83 -1.54 37.82
CA PHE A 43 31.83 -1.78 36.78
C PHE A 43 32.14 -0.56 35.90
N GLN A 44 31.60 0.63 36.19
CA GLN A 44 31.75 1.83 35.33
C GLN A 44 33.21 2.26 35.14
N ASN A 45 34.09 2.01 36.11
CA ASN A 45 35.53 2.30 36.00
C ASN A 45 36.31 1.20 35.25
N ARG A 46 35.68 0.07 34.93
CA ARG A 46 36.26 -1.04 34.17
C ARG A 46 35.61 -1.12 32.79
N SER A 47 36.06 -0.26 31.88
CA SER A 47 35.45 -0.05 30.56
C SER A 47 35.18 -1.35 29.78
N ASN A 48 36.12 -2.28 29.73
CA ASN A 48 35.92 -3.58 29.08
C ASN A 48 34.69 -4.33 29.64
N ILE A 49 34.53 -4.37 30.96
CA ILE A 49 33.41 -5.10 31.59
C ILE A 49 32.10 -4.37 31.36
N CYS A 50 32.08 -3.06 31.62
CA CYS A 50 30.87 -2.25 31.48
C CYS A 50 30.37 -2.21 30.02
N LEU A 51 31.25 -2.09 29.03
CA LEU A 51 30.86 -2.17 27.61
C LEU A 51 30.18 -3.51 27.27
N ASN A 52 30.67 -4.62 27.82
CA ASN A 52 30.03 -5.93 27.62
C ASN A 52 28.66 -6.02 28.32
N ILE A 53 28.49 -5.37 29.48
CA ILE A 53 27.18 -5.25 30.15
C ILE A 53 26.21 -4.43 29.26
N LEU A 54 26.62 -3.25 28.80
CA LEU A 54 25.82 -2.39 27.93
C LEU A 54 25.45 -3.08 26.61
N TRP A 55 26.39 -3.85 26.04
CA TRP A 55 26.13 -4.66 24.85
C TRP A 55 25.06 -5.73 25.10
N ALA A 56 25.14 -6.46 26.22
CA ALA A 56 24.21 -7.55 26.52
C ALA A 56 22.78 -7.04 26.75
N ILE A 57 22.62 -5.97 27.52
CA ILE A 57 21.31 -5.41 27.87
C ILE A 57 20.64 -4.71 26.68
N GLY A 58 21.42 -4.27 25.69
CA GLY A 58 20.92 -3.63 24.49
C GLY A 58 20.29 -4.58 23.46
N GLN A 59 20.51 -5.90 23.57
CA GLN A 59 20.15 -6.86 22.53
C GLN A 59 18.65 -6.89 22.18
N GLY A 60 17.78 -6.66 23.17
CA GLY A 60 16.32 -6.59 22.95
C GLY A 60 15.90 -5.45 22.02
N GLY A 61 16.66 -4.35 21.99
CA GLY A 61 16.39 -3.20 21.14
C GLY A 61 16.44 -3.49 19.63
N PHE A 62 17.18 -4.53 19.22
CA PHE A 62 17.25 -4.95 17.82
C PHE A 62 16.03 -5.75 17.35
N LYS A 63 15.17 -6.18 18.29
CA LYS A 63 13.89 -6.84 17.99
C LYS A 63 12.69 -5.96 18.30
N GLN A 64 12.76 -5.17 19.36
CA GLN A 64 11.72 -4.24 19.75
C GLN A 64 12.32 -2.88 20.09
N LEU A 65 12.13 -1.90 19.20
CA LEU A 65 12.74 -0.58 19.30
C LEU A 65 12.36 0.14 20.60
N THR A 66 11.11 0.03 21.07
CA THR A 66 10.67 0.63 22.35
C THR A 66 11.58 0.21 23.51
N GLU A 67 11.96 -1.07 23.57
CA GLU A 67 12.79 -1.59 24.66
C GLU A 67 14.24 -1.09 24.53
N GLY A 68 14.74 -0.97 23.29
CA GLY A 68 16.03 -0.34 23.01
C GLY A 68 16.08 1.13 23.45
N ILE A 69 15.00 1.89 23.22
CA ILE A 69 14.87 3.29 23.66
C ILE A 69 14.92 3.38 25.17
N LYS A 70 14.11 2.57 25.88
CA LYS A 70 14.10 2.54 27.34
C LYS A 70 15.48 2.21 27.89
N VAL A 71 16.14 1.17 27.38
CA VAL A 71 17.49 0.77 27.79
C VAL A 71 18.50 1.88 27.52
N TRP A 72 18.43 2.52 26.36
CA TRP A 72 19.31 3.63 26.03
C TRP A 72 19.15 4.78 27.03
N GLN A 73 17.93 5.25 27.26
CA GLN A 73 17.65 6.38 28.17
C GLN A 73 18.09 6.10 29.61
N ASN A 74 17.76 4.92 30.13
CA ASN A 74 17.95 4.63 31.56
C ASN A 74 19.34 4.08 31.88
N LEU A 75 19.94 3.35 30.94
CA LEU A 75 21.15 2.57 31.20
C LEU A 75 22.37 3.06 30.43
N MET A 76 22.20 3.57 29.21
CA MET A 76 23.33 3.99 28.36
C MET A 76 23.61 5.48 28.43
N LEU A 77 22.58 6.33 28.35
CA LEU A 77 22.67 7.78 28.36
C LEU A 77 23.48 8.34 29.54
N PRO A 78 23.40 7.81 30.79
CA PRO A 78 24.24 8.27 31.89
C PRO A 78 25.76 8.11 31.68
N ASN A 79 26.18 7.35 30.66
CA ASN A 79 27.60 7.13 30.33
C ASN A 79 28.01 7.83 29.04
N LEU A 80 27.12 8.58 28.39
CA LEU A 80 27.35 9.14 27.06
C LEU A 80 28.58 10.08 27.03
N GLU A 81 28.76 10.91 28.04
CA GLU A 81 29.87 11.89 28.13
C GLU A 81 31.19 11.28 28.60
N LEU A 82 31.20 10.00 28.99
CA LEU A 82 32.41 9.29 29.35
C LEU A 82 33.08 8.75 28.06
N LYS A 83 34.27 9.26 27.76
CA LYS A 83 35.01 8.98 26.50
C LYS A 83 35.08 7.50 26.10
N SER A 84 35.24 6.59 27.07
CA SER A 84 35.34 5.15 26.83
C SER A 84 34.02 4.51 26.36
N TYR A 85 32.88 5.20 26.49
CA TYR A 85 31.55 4.70 26.21
C TYR A 85 30.83 5.47 25.10
N THR A 86 31.18 6.75 24.90
CA THR A 86 30.51 7.66 23.95
C THR A 86 30.20 7.01 22.61
N LYS A 87 31.21 6.43 21.96
CA LYS A 87 31.06 5.77 20.65
C LYS A 87 30.06 4.62 20.70
N PHE A 88 30.18 3.75 21.70
CA PHE A 88 29.27 2.62 21.86
C PHE A 88 27.82 3.08 22.07
N VAL A 89 27.60 4.07 22.93
CA VAL A 89 26.27 4.58 23.28
C VAL A 89 25.58 5.20 22.06
N THR A 90 26.31 5.96 21.25
CA THR A 90 25.74 6.55 20.02
C THR A 90 25.49 5.51 18.94
N GLU A 91 26.46 4.63 18.67
CA GLU A 91 26.33 3.60 17.63
C GLU A 91 25.28 2.53 17.97
N TYR A 92 25.04 2.28 19.26
CA TYR A 92 23.96 1.37 19.67
C TYR A 92 22.62 1.88 19.13
N LEU A 93 22.33 3.16 19.36
CA LEU A 93 21.04 3.73 18.98
C LEU A 93 20.87 3.77 17.46
N GLU A 94 21.92 4.16 16.74
CA GLU A 94 21.94 4.16 15.28
C GLU A 94 21.63 2.75 14.72
N ARG A 95 22.26 1.72 15.29
CA ARG A 95 22.01 0.32 14.91
C ARG A 95 20.62 -0.15 15.29
N ALA A 96 20.11 0.23 16.47
CA ALA A 96 18.76 -0.14 16.91
C ALA A 96 17.68 0.47 16.01
N LEU A 97 17.83 1.75 15.65
CA LEU A 97 16.94 2.43 14.70
C LEU A 97 17.04 1.83 13.29
N SER A 98 18.24 1.50 12.82
CA SER A 98 18.44 0.88 11.50
C SER A 98 17.89 -0.56 11.41
N ALA A 99 17.94 -1.31 12.52
CA ALA A 99 17.37 -2.66 12.58
C ALA A 99 15.84 -2.66 12.62
N ALA A 100 15.23 -1.57 13.08
CA ALA A 100 13.78 -1.43 13.08
C ALA A 100 13.27 -1.24 11.65
N GLY A 101 12.32 -2.09 11.22
CA GLY A 101 11.61 -1.93 9.95
C GLY A 101 10.85 -0.61 9.85
N GLU A 102 10.30 -0.32 8.68
CA GLU A 102 9.47 0.88 8.45
C GLU A 102 8.17 0.83 9.28
N GLU A 103 7.54 -0.34 9.41
CA GLU A 103 6.31 -0.56 10.17
C GLU A 103 6.57 -0.92 11.65
N CYS A 104 7.65 -0.41 12.26
CA CYS A 104 7.93 -0.73 13.66
C CYS A 104 6.92 -0.08 14.61
N SER A 105 6.36 -0.85 15.54
CA SER A 105 5.51 -0.31 16.60
C SER A 105 6.37 0.29 17.71
N ILE A 106 6.17 1.58 17.99
CA ILE A 106 6.79 2.28 19.11
C ILE A 106 5.70 2.61 20.13
N THR A 107 5.86 2.08 21.34
CA THR A 107 4.90 2.17 22.44
C THR A 107 5.42 3.10 23.53
N LEU A 108 5.46 4.40 23.22
CA LEU A 108 5.83 5.48 24.15
C LEU A 108 4.66 6.43 24.32
N ASN A 109 4.39 6.84 25.55
CA ASN A 109 3.47 7.95 25.81
C ASN A 109 4.10 9.29 25.38
N GLN A 110 3.31 10.36 25.35
CA GLN A 110 3.77 11.67 24.88
C GLN A 110 4.97 12.22 25.67
N ASN A 111 4.98 12.04 26.99
CA ASN A 111 6.07 12.52 27.85
C ASN A 111 7.35 11.72 27.61
N GLU A 112 7.24 10.40 27.49
CA GLU A 112 8.37 9.52 27.16
C GLU A 112 8.97 9.85 25.79
N PHE A 113 8.10 10.09 24.80
CA PHE A 113 8.50 10.51 23.45
C PHE A 113 9.31 11.80 23.49
N PHE A 114 8.78 12.88 24.09
CA PHE A 114 9.47 14.18 24.11
C PHE A 114 10.73 14.14 24.99
N SER A 115 10.69 13.40 26.10
CA SER A 115 11.88 13.17 26.94
C SER A 115 13.00 12.51 26.12
N PHE A 116 12.68 11.47 25.35
CA PHE A 116 13.67 10.81 24.51
C PHE A 116 14.16 11.69 23.37
N TYR A 117 13.24 12.31 22.63
CA TYR A 117 13.57 13.17 21.50
C TYR A 117 14.48 14.34 21.92
N ASN A 118 14.16 14.99 23.05
CA ASN A 118 14.95 16.09 23.58
C ASN A 118 16.33 15.63 24.08
N ALA A 119 16.44 14.42 24.64
CA ALA A 119 17.74 13.85 24.97
C ALA A 119 18.62 13.71 23.71
N LEU A 120 18.09 13.21 22.59
CA LEU A 120 18.87 13.09 21.35
C LEU A 120 19.30 14.43 20.75
N LYS A 121 18.53 15.50 21.00
CA LYS A 121 18.84 16.86 20.54
C LYS A 121 19.70 17.67 21.51
N SER A 122 19.96 17.15 22.70
CA SER A 122 20.73 17.86 23.71
C SER A 122 22.19 17.98 23.27
N ASN A 123 22.82 19.10 23.61
CA ASN A 123 24.25 19.31 23.35
C ASN A 123 25.05 18.70 24.49
N TYR A 124 25.70 17.57 24.21
CA TYR A 124 26.57 16.89 25.17
C TYR A 124 28.04 17.28 24.92
N SER A 125 28.88 17.16 25.95
CA SER A 125 30.33 17.33 25.86
C SER A 125 31.00 16.10 25.22
N ILE A 126 30.64 15.77 23.98
CA ILE A 126 31.10 14.61 23.21
C ILE A 126 31.74 15.04 21.88
N PRO A 127 32.50 14.16 21.19
CA PRO A 127 33.04 14.48 19.87
C PRO A 127 31.94 14.83 18.86
N LYS A 128 32.26 15.75 17.95
CA LYS A 128 31.31 16.29 16.95
C LYS A 128 30.65 15.19 16.12
N GLU A 129 31.40 14.18 15.70
CA GLU A 129 30.89 13.02 14.94
C GLU A 129 29.77 12.30 15.71
N ASN A 130 29.95 12.06 17.01
CA ASN A 130 28.94 11.41 17.85
C ASN A 130 27.70 12.30 18.05
N GLN A 131 27.89 13.61 18.17
CA GLN A 131 26.79 14.58 18.25
C GLN A 131 25.96 14.59 16.94
N GLU A 132 26.62 14.50 15.78
CA GLU A 132 25.97 14.37 14.48
C GLU A 132 25.22 13.05 14.34
N THR A 133 25.77 11.93 14.85
CA THR A 133 25.06 10.65 14.90
C THR A 133 23.79 10.73 15.75
N LEU A 134 23.83 11.40 16.91
CA LEU A 134 22.64 11.62 17.74
C LEU A 134 21.59 12.47 17.03
N ALA A 135 22.00 13.53 16.32
CA ALA A 135 21.08 14.35 15.52
C ALA A 135 20.40 13.54 14.40
N LYS A 136 21.16 12.67 13.70
CA LYS A 136 20.60 11.73 12.72
C LYS A 136 19.62 10.74 13.36
N CYS A 137 19.97 10.20 14.53
CA CYS A 137 19.09 9.33 15.30
C CYS A 137 17.80 10.04 15.72
N ALA A 138 17.87 11.33 16.11
CA ALA A 138 16.71 12.13 16.47
C ALA A 138 15.72 12.23 15.30
N HIS A 139 16.22 12.52 14.10
CA HIS A 139 15.41 12.55 12.89
C HIS A 139 14.78 11.18 12.56
N GLY A 140 15.60 10.12 12.56
CA GLY A 140 15.12 8.76 12.25
C GLY A 140 14.09 8.24 13.26
N PHE A 141 14.30 8.51 14.55
CA PHE A 141 13.33 8.20 15.60
C PHE A 141 12.02 8.95 15.40
N LEU A 142 12.10 10.26 15.13
CA LEU A 142 10.94 11.12 14.97
C LEU A 142 10.02 10.62 13.84
N MET A 143 10.58 10.30 12.68
CA MET A 143 9.81 9.77 11.55
C MET A 143 9.16 8.42 11.87
N LYS A 144 9.94 7.48 12.45
CA LYS A 144 9.40 6.16 12.83
C LYS A 144 8.28 6.27 13.86
N TYR A 145 8.41 7.18 14.83
CA TYR A 145 7.37 7.39 15.83
C TYR A 145 6.07 7.90 15.20
N ILE A 146 6.16 8.89 14.30
CA ILE A 146 4.97 9.46 13.62
C ILE A 146 4.23 8.43 12.78
N LEU A 147 4.97 7.54 12.11
CA LEU A 147 4.38 6.43 11.35
C LEU A 147 3.75 5.36 12.26
N SER A 148 4.21 5.24 13.50
CA SER A 148 3.72 4.23 14.45
C SER A 148 2.44 4.64 15.21
N ILE A 149 2.15 5.94 15.31
CA ILE A 149 1.00 6.47 16.05
C ILE A 149 -0.22 6.70 15.16
N THR A 150 -1.41 6.67 15.76
CA THR A 150 -2.70 6.87 15.06
C THR A 150 -3.33 8.24 15.31
N LYS A 151 -2.86 8.97 16.33
CA LYS A 151 -3.34 10.32 16.68
C LYS A 151 -2.18 11.29 16.60
N HIS A 152 -2.23 12.22 15.67
CA HIS A 152 -1.09 13.08 15.33
C HIS A 152 -1.22 14.48 15.93
N ALA A 153 -2.42 14.93 16.28
CA ALA A 153 -2.70 16.31 16.70
C ALA A 153 -1.81 16.82 17.84
N ASN A 154 -1.65 16.07 18.93
CA ASN A 154 -0.86 16.52 20.09
C ASN A 154 0.64 16.60 19.79
N ILE A 155 1.15 15.64 19.01
CA ILE A 155 2.55 15.64 18.59
C ILE A 155 2.80 16.78 17.60
N PHE A 156 1.93 16.92 16.60
CA PHE A 156 1.95 18.02 15.63
C PHE A 156 2.00 19.37 16.33
N VAL A 157 1.03 19.69 17.20
CA VAL A 157 0.94 21.03 17.79
C VAL A 157 2.14 21.34 18.69
N THR A 158 2.70 20.34 19.37
CA THR A 158 3.86 20.52 20.24
C THR A 158 5.12 20.79 19.40
N LEU A 159 5.36 20.00 18.34
CA LEU A 159 6.48 20.22 17.43
C LEU A 159 6.34 21.56 16.70
N PHE A 160 5.15 21.85 16.20
CA PHE A 160 4.83 23.05 15.42
C PHE A 160 5.12 24.34 16.19
N ARG A 161 4.81 24.36 17.50
CA ARG A 161 5.10 25.51 18.38
C ARG A 161 6.59 25.73 18.65
N CYS A 162 7.44 24.74 18.40
CA CYS A 162 8.89 24.82 18.60
C CYS A 162 9.67 25.21 17.33
N ILE A 163 8.98 25.50 16.23
CA ILE A 163 9.60 25.87 14.96
C ILE A 163 9.91 27.36 14.99
N GLU A 164 11.19 27.70 15.01
CA GLU A 164 11.65 29.10 14.98
C GLU A 164 12.50 29.38 13.74
N ASP A 165 13.23 28.38 13.25
CA ASP A 165 14.11 28.50 12.08
C ASP A 165 14.01 27.25 11.18
N GLY A 166 13.82 27.47 9.88
CA GLY A 166 13.58 26.38 8.93
C GLY A 166 14.78 25.43 8.74
N LYS A 167 16.02 25.88 8.97
CA LYS A 167 17.21 25.04 8.85
C LYS A 167 17.45 24.24 10.12
N LYS A 168 17.35 24.90 11.29
CA LYS A 168 17.57 24.29 12.60
C LYS A 168 16.46 23.31 12.97
N ASN A 169 15.21 23.62 12.61
CA ASN A 169 14.03 22.81 12.91
C ASN A 169 13.55 21.98 11.71
N ARG A 170 14.44 21.63 10.78
CA ARG A 170 14.06 20.90 9.58
C ARG A 170 13.43 19.54 9.89
N SER A 171 13.95 18.81 10.90
CA SER A 171 13.38 17.52 11.28
C SER A 171 11.94 17.65 11.79
N GLU A 172 11.64 18.70 12.56
CA GLU A 172 10.31 19.02 13.07
C GLU A 172 9.36 19.47 11.96
N LEU A 173 9.84 20.24 10.99
CA LEU A 173 9.06 20.59 9.80
C LEU A 173 8.65 19.34 9.02
N LEU A 174 9.59 18.46 8.71
CA LEU A 174 9.32 17.18 8.04
C LEU A 174 8.34 16.31 8.85
N ALA A 175 8.44 16.37 10.18
CA ALA A 175 7.56 15.63 11.07
C ALA A 175 6.14 16.20 11.06
N CYS A 176 6.00 17.53 11.13
CA CYS A 176 4.72 18.21 10.99
C CYS A 176 4.07 17.88 9.64
N VAL A 177 4.85 17.87 8.56
CA VAL A 177 4.38 17.40 7.24
C VAL A 177 3.87 15.96 7.32
N SER A 178 4.67 15.04 7.85
CA SER A 178 4.29 13.62 7.97
C SER A 178 3.02 13.42 8.82
N CYS A 179 2.83 14.21 9.90
CA CYS A 179 1.60 14.24 10.67
C CYS A 179 0.38 14.65 9.82
N LEU A 180 0.52 15.63 8.91
CA LEU A 180 -0.56 16.06 8.02
C LEU A 180 -0.88 15.01 6.95
N VAL A 181 0.12 14.27 6.46
CA VAL A 181 -0.09 13.17 5.48
C VAL A 181 -0.88 12.02 6.10
N ASN A 182 -0.64 11.72 7.38
CA ASN A 182 -1.14 10.53 8.05
C ASN A 182 -2.35 10.77 8.97
N GLY A 183 -2.62 12.02 9.37
CA GLY A 183 -3.68 12.34 10.32
C GLY A 183 -4.39 13.66 10.02
N ASP A 184 -5.69 13.56 9.66
CA ASP A 184 -6.55 14.72 9.42
C ASP A 184 -6.82 15.56 10.69
N ASP A 185 -6.60 14.98 11.88
CA ASP A 185 -6.73 15.66 13.17
C ASP A 185 -5.70 16.80 13.34
N SER A 186 -4.54 16.68 12.69
CA SER A 186 -3.49 17.70 12.68
C SER A 186 -3.95 19.03 12.08
N PHE A 187 -4.81 19.02 11.05
CA PHE A 187 -5.33 20.26 10.45
C PHE A 187 -6.19 21.06 11.44
N LYS A 188 -6.97 20.37 12.28
CA LYS A 188 -7.84 21.03 13.28
C LYS A 188 -7.02 21.81 14.28
N VAL A 189 -5.97 21.19 14.82
CA VAL A 189 -5.08 21.86 15.79
C VAL A 189 -4.20 22.91 15.13
N TRP A 190 -3.80 22.73 13.86
CA TRP A 190 -3.10 23.78 13.11
C TRP A 190 -3.99 25.01 12.98
N LYS A 191 -5.24 24.85 12.53
CA LYS A 191 -6.23 25.93 12.42
C LYS A 191 -6.40 26.70 13.73
N MET A 192 -6.55 25.98 14.85
CA MET A 192 -6.72 26.60 16.18
C MET A 192 -5.50 27.42 16.63
N ASN A 193 -4.30 27.10 16.14
CA ASN A 193 -3.06 27.79 16.50
C ASN A 193 -2.57 28.77 15.42
N TYR A 194 -3.19 28.78 14.24
CA TYR A 194 -2.73 29.48 13.04
C TYR A 194 -2.39 30.96 13.30
N LYS A 195 -3.35 31.73 13.84
CA LYS A 195 -3.19 33.16 14.14
C LYS A 195 -2.09 33.46 15.17
N LYS A 196 -1.74 32.49 16.02
CA LYS A 196 -0.71 32.64 17.07
C LYS A 196 0.67 32.14 16.62
N GLN A 197 0.73 31.44 15.49
CA GLN A 197 1.92 30.71 15.03
C GLN A 197 2.12 30.98 13.53
N LEU A 198 2.23 32.26 13.17
CA LEU A 198 2.36 32.69 11.77
C LEU A 198 3.70 32.27 11.18
N LEU A 199 4.82 32.54 11.86
CA LEU A 199 6.14 32.11 11.40
C LEU A 199 6.25 30.58 11.21
N PRO A 200 5.84 29.73 12.17
CA PRO A 200 5.76 28.29 11.93
C PRO A 200 4.88 27.90 10.74
N SER A 201 3.75 28.59 10.53
CA SER A 201 2.87 28.34 9.39
C SER A 201 3.57 28.67 8.07
N VAL A 202 4.28 29.79 8.00
CA VAL A 202 5.08 30.19 6.83
C VAL A 202 6.11 29.10 6.51
N LEU A 203 6.90 28.71 7.51
CA LEU A 203 7.97 27.72 7.33
C LEU A 203 7.42 26.35 6.92
N LEU A 204 6.28 25.93 7.49
CA LEU A 204 5.63 24.68 7.14
C LEU A 204 5.09 24.70 5.71
N PHE A 205 4.44 25.79 5.29
CA PHE A 205 4.00 25.91 3.89
C PHE A 205 5.17 25.96 2.91
N LYS A 206 6.29 26.62 3.26
CA LYS A 206 7.51 26.61 2.43
C LYS A 206 8.08 25.20 2.27
N GLU A 207 8.09 24.41 3.34
CA GLU A 207 8.54 23.02 3.28
C GLU A 207 7.58 22.14 2.44
N ILE A 208 6.27 22.34 2.57
CA ILE A 208 5.27 21.66 1.71
C ILE A 208 5.46 22.05 0.23
N GLU A 209 5.63 23.34 -0.05
CA GLU A 209 5.88 23.85 -1.40
C GLU A 209 7.13 23.21 -2.02
N LYS A 210 8.22 23.17 -1.26
CA LYS A 210 9.47 22.56 -1.69
C LYS A 210 9.32 21.08 -2.02
N GLN A 211 8.65 20.31 -1.15
CA GLN A 211 8.45 18.88 -1.40
C GLN A 211 7.46 18.60 -2.54
N LEU A 212 6.53 19.53 -2.80
CA LEU A 212 5.68 19.48 -4.00
C LEU A 212 6.51 19.64 -5.27
N ASP A 213 7.52 20.51 -5.27
CA ASP A 213 8.44 20.69 -6.39
C ASP A 213 9.33 19.45 -6.59
N GLU A 214 9.74 18.81 -5.50
CA GLU A 214 10.49 17.55 -5.51
C GLU A 214 9.62 16.33 -5.89
N SER A 215 8.29 16.51 -6.04
CA SER A 215 7.32 15.45 -6.37
C SER A 215 7.34 14.28 -5.39
N ASP A 216 7.52 14.57 -4.09
CA ASP A 216 7.48 13.56 -3.04
C ASP A 216 6.12 12.86 -3.00
N LYS A 217 6.13 11.52 -2.90
CA LYS A 217 4.93 10.68 -3.02
C LYS A 217 3.89 10.98 -1.93
N ASP A 218 4.35 11.18 -0.70
CA ASP A 218 3.49 11.40 0.46
C ASP A 218 2.88 12.81 0.41
N ILE A 219 3.65 13.79 -0.07
CA ILE A 219 3.15 15.14 -0.33
C ILE A 219 2.20 15.21 -1.51
N LEU A 220 2.40 14.42 -2.57
CA LEU A 220 1.42 14.32 -3.66
C LEU A 220 0.10 13.73 -3.16
N LYS A 221 0.16 12.74 -2.26
CA LYS A 221 -1.04 12.21 -1.58
C LYS A 221 -1.73 13.30 -0.74
N LEU A 222 -0.96 14.08 0.02
CA LEU A 222 -1.48 15.22 0.78
C LEU A 222 -2.14 16.25 -0.13
N ALA A 223 -1.50 16.61 -1.25
CA ALA A 223 -2.00 17.58 -2.19
C ALA A 223 -3.33 17.17 -2.84
N CYS A 224 -3.59 15.87 -2.98
CA CYS A 224 -4.86 15.38 -3.49
C CYS A 224 -5.91 15.15 -2.39
N SER A 225 -5.55 15.34 -1.11
CA SER A 225 -6.47 15.13 0.02
C SER A 225 -7.54 16.20 0.10
N LYS A 226 -8.79 15.77 0.27
CA LYS A 226 -9.93 16.68 0.51
C LYS A 226 -9.74 17.49 1.80
N ALA A 227 -9.19 16.89 2.86
CA ALA A 227 -8.97 17.57 4.13
C ALA A 227 -7.97 18.73 3.98
N PHE A 228 -6.91 18.53 3.22
CA PHE A 228 -5.91 19.57 2.97
C PHE A 228 -6.49 20.73 2.16
N HIS A 229 -7.26 20.45 1.10
CA HIS A 229 -7.94 21.51 0.34
C HIS A 229 -8.91 22.34 1.19
N ILE A 230 -9.72 21.70 2.04
CA ILE A 230 -10.60 22.41 2.98
C ILE A 230 -9.76 23.30 3.90
N PHE A 231 -8.67 22.78 4.44
CA PHE A 231 -7.78 23.57 5.30
C PHE A 231 -7.17 24.77 4.58
N LEU A 232 -6.75 24.63 3.31
CA LEU A 232 -6.21 25.74 2.53
C LEU A 232 -7.24 26.87 2.31
N GLU A 233 -8.50 26.52 2.05
CA GLU A 233 -9.60 27.51 1.94
C GLU A 233 -9.87 28.21 3.28
N GLU A 234 -9.82 27.46 4.39
CA GLU A 234 -9.96 28.02 5.73
C GLU A 234 -8.79 28.93 6.12
N ALA A 235 -7.56 28.53 5.79
CA ALA A 235 -6.35 29.32 6.02
C ALA A 235 -6.39 30.65 5.26
N GLN A 236 -6.91 30.65 4.03
CA GLN A 236 -7.10 31.86 3.26
C GLN A 236 -8.05 32.84 3.96
N LYS A 237 -9.21 32.37 4.45
CA LYS A 237 -10.14 33.20 5.21
C LYS A 237 -9.51 33.76 6.49
N LEU A 238 -8.70 32.94 7.18
CA LEU A 238 -7.97 33.40 8.36
C LEU A 238 -6.94 34.49 8.03
N ASN A 239 -6.30 34.42 6.86
CA ASN A 239 -5.38 35.46 6.39
C ASN A 239 -6.11 36.75 6.03
N GLU A 240 -7.27 36.68 5.38
CA GLU A 240 -8.12 37.85 5.09
C GLU A 240 -8.54 38.56 6.39
N GLU A 241 -8.94 37.80 7.41
CA GLU A 241 -9.26 38.34 8.75
C GLU A 241 -8.04 39.00 9.43
N LEU A 242 -6.83 38.46 9.22
CA LEU A 242 -5.59 39.01 9.78
C LEU A 242 -5.14 40.27 9.04
N ASP A 243 -5.31 40.34 7.72
CA ASP A 243 -4.92 41.50 6.91
C ASP A 243 -5.85 42.70 7.17
N ALA A 244 -7.14 42.43 7.46
CA ALA A 244 -8.09 43.44 7.90
C ALA A 244 -7.84 43.95 9.34
N ALA A 245 -6.96 43.30 10.11
CA ALA A 245 -6.69 43.69 11.49
C ALA A 245 -5.74 44.90 11.56
N LYS A 246 -5.92 45.76 12.58
CA LYS A 246 -5.11 46.98 12.77
C LYS A 246 -3.61 46.72 13.02
N ARG A 247 -3.26 45.52 13.49
CA ARG A 247 -1.87 45.13 13.78
C ARG A 247 -1.38 44.17 12.70
N LYS A 248 -0.48 44.64 11.85
CA LYS A 248 0.17 43.81 10.83
C LYS A 248 1.33 43.03 11.44
N ASP A 249 1.29 41.69 11.32
CA ASP A 249 2.42 40.83 11.64
C ASP A 249 3.41 40.83 10.46
N PRO A 250 4.72 40.92 10.70
CA PRO A 250 5.72 40.94 9.62
C PRO A 250 5.72 39.67 8.75
N ASN A 251 5.22 38.54 9.26
CA ASN A 251 5.19 37.28 8.52
C ASN A 251 3.91 37.10 7.68
N LEU A 252 2.93 37.99 7.80
CA LEU A 252 1.62 37.81 7.17
C LEU A 252 1.69 37.86 5.64
N GLU A 253 2.46 38.78 5.07
CA GLU A 253 2.60 38.91 3.61
C GLU A 253 3.26 37.65 3.00
N ASP A 254 4.32 37.16 3.65
CA ASP A 254 5.02 35.92 3.26
C ASP A 254 4.09 34.71 3.39
N LEU A 255 3.26 34.68 4.44
CA LEU A 255 2.26 33.62 4.65
C LEU A 255 1.19 33.60 3.56
N ILE A 256 0.68 34.76 3.16
CA ILE A 256 -0.30 34.89 2.08
C ILE A 256 0.33 34.43 0.75
N ALA A 257 1.56 34.88 0.47
CA ALA A 257 2.26 34.54 -0.76
C ALA A 257 2.52 33.03 -0.88
N VAL A 258 3.06 32.39 0.17
CA VAL A 258 3.34 30.95 0.15
C VAL A 258 2.07 30.11 0.12
N LEU A 259 1.02 30.51 0.84
CA LEU A 259 -0.28 29.81 0.81
C LEU A 259 -0.85 29.77 -0.60
N ARG A 260 -0.80 30.90 -1.32
CA ARG A 260 -1.28 30.99 -2.71
C ARG A 260 -0.49 30.07 -3.64
N ASN A 261 0.85 30.04 -3.53
CA ASN A 261 1.68 29.13 -4.33
C ASN A 261 1.33 27.65 -4.07
N VAL A 262 1.15 27.27 -2.81
CA VAL A 262 0.74 25.91 -2.43
C VAL A 262 -0.64 25.59 -3.01
N GLN A 263 -1.63 26.48 -2.87
CA GLN A 263 -2.97 26.29 -3.46
C GLN A 263 -2.93 26.09 -4.98
N GLU A 264 -2.14 26.90 -5.69
CA GLU A 264 -1.96 26.78 -7.15
C GLU A 264 -1.37 25.42 -7.53
N LYS A 265 -0.26 25.01 -6.89
CA LYS A 265 0.42 23.73 -7.14
C LYS A 265 -0.47 22.54 -6.82
N THR A 266 -1.13 22.54 -5.67
CA THR A 266 -2.06 21.50 -5.23
C THR A 266 -3.25 21.36 -6.21
N THR A 267 -3.81 22.48 -6.68
CA THR A 267 -4.89 22.47 -7.68
C THR A 267 -4.45 21.88 -9.02
N GLN A 268 -3.23 22.18 -9.48
CA GLN A 268 -2.67 21.58 -10.68
C GLN A 268 -2.49 20.07 -10.54
N GLN A 269 -2.00 19.59 -9.39
CA GLN A 269 -1.83 18.15 -9.13
C GLN A 269 -3.16 17.39 -9.15
N LYS A 270 -4.18 17.94 -8.48
CA LYS A 270 -5.52 17.34 -8.49
C LYS A 270 -6.13 17.24 -9.90
N LYS A 271 -5.96 18.28 -10.73
CA LYS A 271 -6.39 18.25 -12.14
C LYS A 271 -5.66 17.16 -12.94
N LYS A 272 -4.34 17.00 -12.74
CA LYS A 272 -3.55 15.94 -13.38
C LYS A 272 -4.03 14.55 -12.98
N GLN A 273 -4.35 14.34 -11.69
CA GLN A 273 -4.86 13.06 -11.21
C GLN A 273 -6.21 12.72 -11.86
N ILE A 274 -7.17 13.65 -11.86
CA ILE A 274 -8.50 13.44 -12.47
C ILE A 274 -8.36 13.12 -13.97
N ALA A 275 -7.49 13.83 -14.69
CA ALA A 275 -7.24 13.55 -16.10
C ALA A 275 -6.61 12.16 -16.33
N SER A 276 -5.76 11.69 -15.40
CA SER A 276 -5.14 10.36 -15.48
C SER A 276 -6.13 9.22 -15.20
N GLU A 277 -7.05 9.41 -14.25
CA GLU A 277 -8.08 8.43 -13.88
C GLU A 277 -9.12 8.28 -15.00
N GLN A 278 -9.53 9.40 -15.61
CA GLN A 278 -10.43 9.38 -16.78
C GLN A 278 -9.81 8.65 -17.98
N LYS A 279 -8.49 8.75 -18.20
CA LYS A 279 -7.79 8.01 -19.26
C LYS A 279 -7.67 6.51 -18.97
N LYS A 280 -7.47 6.09 -17.71
CA LYS A 280 -7.32 4.68 -17.33
C LYS A 280 -8.64 3.89 -17.34
N CYS A 281 -9.77 4.53 -17.04
CA CYS A 281 -11.05 3.82 -16.87
C CYS A 281 -11.98 3.86 -18.12
N GLY A 282 -11.60 4.55 -19.19
CA GLY A 282 -12.48 4.85 -20.32
C GLY A 282 -12.79 3.69 -21.28
N SER A 283 -11.85 2.76 -21.52
CA SER A 283 -11.99 1.83 -22.67
C SER A 283 -11.89 0.34 -22.36
N CYS A 284 -11.21 -0.09 -21.29
CA CYS A 284 -10.97 -1.54 -21.09
C CYS A 284 -12.03 -2.19 -20.18
N CYS A 285 -12.43 -1.52 -19.10
CA CYS A 285 -13.28 -2.10 -18.06
C CYS A 285 -14.73 -2.36 -18.54
N LYS A 286 -15.29 -1.48 -19.39
CA LYS A 286 -16.66 -1.61 -19.92
C LYS A 286 -16.82 -2.78 -20.90
N TRP A 287 -15.80 -3.03 -21.74
CA TRP A 287 -15.83 -4.11 -22.72
C TRP A 287 -15.60 -5.48 -22.10
N ILE A 288 -14.73 -5.57 -21.09
CA ILE A 288 -14.49 -6.82 -20.34
C ILE A 288 -15.75 -7.24 -19.59
N PHE A 289 -16.40 -6.31 -18.87
CA PHE A 289 -17.66 -6.61 -18.17
C PHE A 289 -18.79 -6.98 -19.15
N GLY A 290 -18.93 -6.24 -20.25
CA GLY A 290 -19.92 -6.56 -21.29
C GLY A 290 -19.69 -7.92 -21.93
N SER A 291 -18.44 -8.29 -22.23
CA SER A 291 -18.08 -9.60 -22.79
C SER A 291 -18.33 -10.74 -21.79
N PHE A 292 -18.02 -10.53 -20.51
CA PHE A 292 -18.28 -11.51 -19.46
C PHE A 292 -19.79 -11.76 -19.27
N VAL A 293 -20.61 -10.71 -19.23
CA VAL A 293 -22.07 -10.83 -19.15
C VAL A 293 -22.63 -11.56 -20.37
N LEU A 294 -22.14 -11.26 -21.57
CA LEU A 294 -22.53 -11.95 -22.80
C LEU A 294 -22.21 -13.46 -22.74
N LEU A 295 -21.02 -13.84 -22.26
CA LEU A 295 -20.62 -15.24 -22.12
C LEU A 295 -21.49 -15.99 -21.11
N VAL A 296 -21.84 -15.36 -19.98
CA VAL A 296 -22.74 -15.93 -18.97
C VAL A 296 -24.15 -16.12 -19.54
N LEU A 297 -24.65 -15.17 -20.33
CA LEU A 297 -25.95 -15.30 -21.01
C LEU A 297 -25.95 -16.44 -22.02
N ILE A 298 -24.90 -16.56 -22.84
CA ILE A 298 -24.76 -17.67 -23.79
C ILE A 298 -24.71 -19.01 -23.05
N ALA A 299 -23.91 -19.11 -21.99
CA ALA A 299 -23.83 -20.31 -21.16
C ALA A 299 -25.18 -20.68 -20.54
N GLY A 300 -25.92 -19.69 -20.02
CA GLY A 300 -27.27 -19.89 -19.47
C GLY A 300 -28.26 -20.43 -20.51
N VAL A 301 -28.24 -19.88 -21.73
CA VAL A 301 -29.08 -20.36 -22.85
C VAL A 301 -28.70 -21.79 -23.26
N LEU A 302 -27.41 -22.12 -23.32
CA LEU A 302 -26.96 -23.48 -23.66
C LEU A 302 -27.35 -24.50 -22.57
N ILE A 303 -27.23 -24.13 -21.29
CA ILE A 303 -27.64 -24.98 -20.17
C ILE A 303 -29.16 -25.19 -20.18
N TYR A 304 -29.94 -24.14 -20.43
CA TYR A 304 -31.39 -24.23 -20.57
C TYR A 304 -31.80 -25.16 -21.72
N ASP A 305 -31.24 -24.96 -22.92
CA ASP A 305 -31.54 -25.82 -24.09
C ASP A 305 -31.13 -27.27 -23.84
N THR A 306 -30.03 -27.50 -23.13
CA THR A 306 -29.57 -28.85 -22.77
C THR A 306 -30.49 -29.54 -21.77
N ASN A 307 -30.92 -28.83 -20.74
CA ASN A 307 -31.75 -29.41 -19.67
C ASN A 307 -33.20 -29.58 -20.13
N VAL A 308 -33.79 -28.58 -20.79
CA VAL A 308 -35.20 -28.59 -21.18
C VAL A 308 -35.42 -29.35 -22.49
N ASN A 309 -34.67 -29.02 -23.54
CA ASN A 309 -34.88 -29.62 -24.88
C ASN A 309 -34.03 -30.88 -25.10
N GLY A 310 -32.85 -30.96 -24.47
CA GLY A 310 -31.93 -32.09 -24.56
C GLY A 310 -32.12 -33.18 -23.48
N LYS A 311 -33.00 -32.96 -22.49
CA LYS A 311 -33.18 -33.83 -21.30
C LYS A 311 -31.84 -34.19 -20.63
N GLY A 312 -30.95 -33.21 -20.51
CA GLY A 312 -29.63 -33.37 -19.88
C GLY A 312 -28.51 -33.86 -20.82
N VAL A 313 -28.80 -34.12 -22.09
CA VAL A 313 -27.78 -34.52 -23.09
C VAL A 313 -27.63 -33.42 -24.14
N PHE A 314 -26.46 -32.78 -24.19
CA PHE A 314 -26.18 -31.65 -25.09
C PHE A 314 -26.40 -32.01 -26.57
N GLU A 315 -25.98 -33.19 -27.00
CA GLU A 315 -26.15 -33.66 -28.38
C GLU A 315 -27.63 -33.75 -28.81
N ARG A 316 -28.54 -33.97 -27.85
CA ARG A 316 -29.99 -34.04 -28.10
C ARG A 316 -30.69 -32.69 -28.04
N SER A 317 -30.00 -31.66 -27.53
CA SER A 317 -30.48 -30.28 -27.48
C SER A 317 -30.66 -29.71 -28.89
N THR A 318 -31.40 -28.62 -29.00
CA THR A 318 -31.68 -27.98 -30.29
C THR A 318 -30.38 -27.45 -30.91
N VAL A 319 -29.52 -26.85 -30.09
CA VAL A 319 -28.20 -26.35 -30.48
C VAL A 319 -27.25 -27.50 -30.82
N GLY A 320 -27.26 -28.59 -30.05
CA GLY A 320 -26.46 -29.78 -30.32
C GLY A 320 -26.83 -30.47 -31.65
N LYS A 321 -28.13 -30.59 -31.94
CA LYS A 321 -28.62 -31.10 -33.23
C LYS A 321 -28.22 -30.19 -34.40
N ALA A 322 -28.28 -28.87 -34.23
CA ALA A 322 -27.86 -27.92 -35.24
C ALA A 322 -26.35 -28.02 -35.53
N LEU A 323 -25.51 -28.13 -34.49
CA LEU A 323 -24.06 -28.32 -34.62
C LEU A 323 -23.70 -29.67 -35.24
N LYS A 324 -24.47 -30.72 -34.94
CA LYS A 324 -24.33 -32.05 -35.54
C LYS A 324 -24.70 -32.05 -37.02
N ASN A 325 -25.82 -31.41 -37.37
CA ASN A 325 -26.28 -31.27 -38.76
C ASN A 325 -25.34 -30.38 -39.59
N ALA A 326 -24.64 -29.44 -38.96
CA ALA A 326 -23.61 -28.63 -39.60
C ALA A 326 -22.24 -29.34 -39.70
N GLY A 327 -22.09 -30.56 -39.15
CA GLY A 327 -20.84 -31.32 -39.16
C GLY A 327 -19.74 -30.76 -38.24
N VAL A 328 -20.03 -29.72 -37.46
CA VAL A 328 -19.04 -28.98 -36.65
C VAL A 328 -18.94 -29.51 -35.22
N LEU A 329 -19.94 -30.27 -34.75
CA LEU A 329 -19.97 -30.81 -33.39
C LEU A 329 -18.68 -31.57 -32.99
N PRO A 330 -18.10 -32.47 -33.82
CA PRO A 330 -16.88 -33.18 -33.45
C PRO A 330 -15.66 -32.26 -33.30
N HIS A 331 -15.65 -31.14 -34.03
CA HIS A 331 -14.58 -30.14 -33.95
C HIS A 331 -14.71 -29.30 -32.67
N VAL A 332 -15.94 -28.94 -32.29
CA VAL A 332 -16.24 -28.24 -31.04
C VAL A 332 -15.89 -29.12 -29.84
N GLU A 333 -16.25 -30.40 -29.86
CA GLU A 333 -15.89 -31.35 -28.81
C GLU A 333 -14.37 -31.50 -28.69
N LYS A 334 -13.66 -31.68 -29.82
CA LYS A 334 -12.21 -31.76 -29.83
C LYS A 334 -11.55 -30.49 -29.25
N VAL A 335 -12.04 -29.31 -29.61
CA VAL A 335 -11.56 -28.03 -29.07
C VAL A 335 -11.85 -27.92 -27.57
N TRP A 336 -13.05 -28.32 -27.14
CA TRP A 336 -13.44 -28.31 -25.73
C TRP A 336 -12.55 -29.21 -24.87
N PHE A 337 -12.36 -30.48 -25.27
CA PHE A 337 -11.52 -31.42 -24.53
C PHE A 337 -10.04 -31.03 -24.54
N THR A 338 -9.54 -30.47 -25.65
CA THR A 338 -8.15 -29.98 -25.73
C THR A 338 -7.94 -28.76 -24.83
N THR A 339 -8.89 -27.84 -24.81
CA THR A 339 -8.86 -26.63 -23.98
C THR A 339 -8.97 -26.98 -22.50
N MET A 340 -9.88 -27.87 -22.13
CA MET A 340 -10.02 -28.36 -20.76
C MET A 340 -8.75 -29.09 -20.29
N GLY A 341 -8.16 -29.91 -21.16
CA GLY A 341 -6.89 -30.58 -20.88
C GLY A 341 -5.71 -29.60 -20.70
N ALA A 342 -5.66 -28.52 -21.49
CA ALA A 342 -4.66 -27.47 -21.33
C ALA A 342 -4.87 -26.65 -20.04
N ALA A 343 -6.12 -26.31 -19.71
CA ALA A 343 -6.45 -25.62 -18.47
C ALA A 343 -6.10 -26.45 -17.22
N ALA A 344 -6.39 -27.76 -17.24
CA ALA A 344 -6.02 -28.66 -16.15
C ALA A 344 -4.50 -28.79 -15.96
N ARG A 345 -3.74 -28.81 -17.06
CA ARG A 345 -2.26 -28.77 -17.01
C ARG A 345 -1.74 -27.43 -16.48
N GLY A 346 -2.36 -26.32 -16.86
CA GLY A 346 -2.06 -24.98 -16.33
C GLY A 346 -2.31 -24.90 -14.83
N TYR A 347 -3.44 -25.44 -14.34
CA TYR A 347 -3.76 -25.49 -12.91
C TYR A 347 -2.70 -26.27 -12.11
N LYS A 348 -2.31 -27.46 -12.57
CA LYS A 348 -1.26 -28.27 -11.93
C LYS A 348 0.11 -27.59 -11.96
N TRP A 349 0.43 -26.87 -13.04
CA TRP A 349 1.67 -26.11 -13.13
C TRP A 349 1.72 -24.96 -12.10
N VAL A 350 0.60 -24.22 -11.97
CA VAL A 350 0.42 -23.14 -10.97
C VAL A 350 0.56 -23.68 -9.55
N GLU A 351 -0.03 -24.84 -9.25
CA GLU A 351 0.04 -25.46 -7.93
C GLU A 351 1.48 -25.82 -7.50
N HIS A 352 2.35 -26.15 -8.46
CA HIS A 352 3.76 -26.48 -8.17
C HIS A 352 4.73 -25.30 -8.20
N HIS A 353 4.43 -24.24 -8.97
CA HIS A 353 5.40 -23.16 -9.23
C HIS A 353 5.05 -21.83 -8.56
N VAL A 354 3.90 -21.72 -7.88
CA VAL A 354 3.50 -20.48 -7.20
C VAL A 354 3.95 -20.48 -5.73
N PRO A 355 4.81 -19.51 -5.30
CA PRO A 355 5.32 -19.45 -3.94
C PRO A 355 4.26 -19.00 -2.89
N PRO A 356 4.48 -19.28 -1.59
CA PRO A 356 3.45 -19.18 -0.53
C PRO A 356 2.77 -17.82 -0.37
N TYR A 357 3.43 -16.73 -0.75
CA TYR A 357 2.91 -15.35 -0.63
C TYR A 357 1.86 -14.99 -1.69
N ALA A 358 1.69 -15.82 -2.74
CA ALA A 358 0.68 -15.61 -3.78
C ALA A 358 -0.64 -16.40 -3.52
N LYS A 359 -0.71 -17.19 -2.45
CA LYS A 359 -1.95 -17.83 -1.97
C LYS A 359 -3.12 -16.86 -1.73
N PRO A 360 -2.92 -15.66 -1.14
CA PRO A 360 -4.00 -14.70 -0.93
C PRO A 360 -4.64 -14.21 -2.25
N ALA A 361 -3.84 -14.03 -3.30
CA ALA A 361 -4.33 -13.63 -4.63
C ALA A 361 -5.10 -14.75 -5.34
N GLY A 362 -4.65 -16.01 -5.18
CA GLY A 362 -5.38 -17.19 -5.65
C GLY A 362 -6.71 -17.41 -4.92
N GLN A 363 -6.74 -17.18 -3.60
CA GLN A 363 -7.97 -17.20 -2.80
C GLN A 363 -8.93 -16.09 -3.23
N LEU A 364 -8.44 -14.85 -3.42
CA LEU A 364 -9.24 -13.73 -3.92
C LEU A 364 -9.89 -14.06 -5.27
N ALA A 365 -9.14 -14.63 -6.22
CA ALA A 365 -9.67 -15.04 -7.51
C ALA A 365 -10.73 -16.15 -7.39
N CYS A 366 -10.50 -17.13 -6.51
CA CYS A 366 -11.44 -18.21 -6.24
C CYS A 366 -12.73 -17.69 -5.57
N ASP A 367 -12.61 -16.73 -4.66
CA ASP A 367 -13.73 -16.12 -3.95
C ASP A 367 -14.52 -15.17 -4.85
N LEU A 368 -13.85 -14.42 -5.74
CA LEU A 368 -14.50 -13.64 -6.81
C LEU A 368 -15.25 -14.55 -7.79
N PHE A 369 -14.69 -15.70 -8.14
CA PHE A 369 -15.37 -16.68 -8.98
C PHE A 369 -16.59 -17.29 -8.29
N LYS A 370 -16.48 -17.66 -7.00
CA LYS A 370 -17.61 -18.15 -6.20
C LYS A 370 -18.69 -17.08 -6.04
N LEU A 371 -18.31 -15.82 -5.79
CA LEU A 371 -19.23 -14.70 -5.68
C LEU A 371 -19.97 -14.49 -7.01
N ALA A 372 -19.24 -14.41 -8.13
CA ALA A 372 -19.83 -14.29 -9.47
C ALA A 372 -20.78 -15.46 -9.79
N ARG A 373 -20.39 -16.69 -9.46
CA ARG A 373 -21.24 -17.89 -9.61
C ARG A 373 -22.51 -17.79 -8.77
N ASN A 374 -22.40 -17.46 -7.50
CA ASN A 374 -23.54 -17.40 -6.58
C ASN A 374 -24.49 -16.24 -6.94
N THR A 375 -23.95 -15.09 -7.35
CA THR A 375 -24.75 -13.96 -7.86
C THR A 375 -25.46 -14.32 -9.16
N ALA A 376 -24.79 -15.01 -10.10
CA ALA A 376 -25.41 -15.49 -11.33
C ALA A 376 -26.52 -16.53 -11.06
N CYS A 377 -26.31 -17.46 -10.12
CA CYS A 377 -27.33 -18.42 -9.68
C CYS A 377 -28.53 -17.73 -9.03
N ASN A 378 -28.31 -16.72 -8.18
CA ASN A 378 -29.39 -15.96 -7.53
C ASN A 378 -30.18 -15.09 -8.52
N VAL A 379 -29.51 -14.47 -9.50
CA VAL A 379 -30.19 -13.72 -10.56
C VAL A 379 -31.00 -14.68 -11.44
N TYR A 380 -30.48 -15.87 -11.72
CA TYR A 380 -31.22 -16.91 -12.45
C TYR A 380 -32.48 -17.38 -11.71
N THR A 381 -32.41 -17.66 -10.40
CA THR A 381 -33.60 -18.05 -9.62
C THR A 381 -34.62 -16.92 -9.56
N VAL A 382 -34.21 -15.68 -9.27
CA VAL A 382 -35.10 -14.51 -9.22
C VAL A 382 -35.77 -14.25 -10.57
N VAL A 383 -35.04 -14.36 -11.68
CA VAL A 383 -35.61 -14.19 -13.02
C VAL A 383 -36.54 -15.36 -13.37
N SER A 384 -36.19 -16.60 -12.98
CA SER A 384 -37.05 -17.76 -13.24
C SER A 384 -38.37 -17.71 -12.45
N GLU A 385 -38.33 -17.25 -11.20
CA GLU A 385 -39.51 -17.07 -10.35
C GLU A 385 -40.35 -15.87 -10.81
N PHE A 386 -39.71 -14.78 -11.26
CA PHE A 386 -40.40 -13.62 -11.81
C PHE A 386 -41.11 -13.93 -13.14
N VAL A 387 -40.47 -14.73 -14.01
CA VAL A 387 -41.03 -15.17 -15.28
C VAL A 387 -42.13 -16.21 -15.07
N ALA A 388 -41.98 -17.16 -14.14
CA ALA A 388 -43.03 -18.12 -13.80
C ALA A 388 -44.25 -17.46 -13.13
N GLY A 389 -44.04 -16.45 -12.29
CA GLY A 389 -45.11 -15.74 -11.58
C GLY A 389 -45.87 -14.70 -12.41
N LYS A 390 -45.25 -14.11 -13.45
CA LYS A 390 -45.87 -13.04 -14.26
C LYS A 390 -46.34 -13.48 -15.65
N LEU A 391 -45.99 -14.68 -16.12
CA LEU A 391 -46.45 -15.21 -17.42
C LEU A 391 -47.99 -15.26 -17.56
N PRO A 392 -48.78 -15.69 -16.55
CA PRO A 392 -50.24 -15.79 -16.70
C PRO A 392 -50.94 -14.42 -16.75
N ALA A 393 -50.36 -13.42 -16.09
CA ALA A 393 -50.90 -12.05 -16.04
C ALA A 393 -50.61 -11.27 -17.33
N VAL A 394 -49.54 -11.61 -18.07
CA VAL A 394 -49.22 -11.00 -19.37
C VAL A 394 -49.99 -11.70 -20.51
N ALA A 395 -50.23 -13.01 -20.40
CA ALA A 395 -51.05 -13.75 -21.36
C ALA A 395 -52.51 -13.28 -21.40
N SER A 396 -53.11 -13.00 -20.24
CA SER A 396 -54.48 -12.47 -20.12
C SER A 396 -54.61 -11.02 -20.58
N PHE A 397 -53.57 -10.19 -20.38
CA PHE A 397 -53.55 -8.79 -20.84
C PHE A 397 -53.39 -8.65 -22.37
N LEU A 398 -52.75 -9.64 -23.02
CA LEU A 398 -52.49 -9.63 -24.47
C LEU A 398 -53.60 -10.29 -25.30
N GLU A 399 -54.39 -11.19 -24.72
CA GLU A 399 -55.58 -11.76 -25.35
C GLU A 399 -56.71 -10.72 -25.50
N GLN A 400 -56.69 -9.69 -24.65
CA GLN A 400 -57.58 -8.53 -24.73
C GLN A 400 -57.27 -7.58 -25.89
N TYR A 401 -56.05 -7.61 -26.43
CA TYR A 401 -55.62 -6.72 -27.52
C TYR A 401 -55.37 -7.44 -28.86
N ILE A 402 -55.14 -8.76 -28.90
CA ILE A 402 -54.98 -9.53 -30.15
C ILE A 402 -55.52 -10.97 -30.00
N PRO A 403 -56.68 -11.31 -30.59
CA PRO A 403 -57.18 -12.68 -30.59
C PRO A 403 -56.32 -13.59 -31.50
N GLY A 404 -55.93 -14.78 -31.02
CA GLY A 404 -55.27 -15.81 -31.83
C GLY A 404 -53.74 -15.92 -31.69
N LEU A 405 -53.12 -15.16 -30.79
CA LEU A 405 -51.68 -15.29 -30.48
C LEU A 405 -51.21 -16.70 -30.04
N PRO A 406 -52.01 -17.53 -29.34
CA PRO A 406 -51.53 -18.82 -28.82
C PRO A 406 -51.03 -19.80 -29.90
N LYS A 407 -51.58 -19.73 -31.12
CA LYS A 407 -51.13 -20.58 -32.25
C LYS A 407 -49.80 -20.14 -32.87
N LYS A 408 -49.30 -18.94 -32.59
CA LYS A 408 -47.99 -18.46 -33.07
C LYS A 408 -46.85 -18.69 -32.07
N ILE A 409 -47.17 -19.00 -30.83
CA ILE A 409 -46.20 -19.29 -29.77
C ILE A 409 -45.55 -20.67 -29.97
N GLU A 410 -46.16 -21.57 -30.76
CA GLU A 410 -45.56 -22.87 -31.10
C GLU A 410 -44.32 -22.77 -32.01
N ASN A 411 -44.05 -21.60 -32.63
CA ASN A 411 -42.94 -21.40 -33.57
C ASN A 411 -41.69 -20.73 -32.96
N THR A 412 -41.44 -20.88 -31.65
CA THR A 412 -40.27 -20.29 -30.95
C THR A 412 -38.92 -20.92 -31.31
N SER A 413 -38.84 -21.96 -32.17
CA SER A 413 -37.55 -22.52 -32.61
C SER A 413 -36.87 -21.66 -33.70
N LEU A 414 -37.64 -20.94 -34.52
CA LEU A 414 -37.12 -20.18 -35.65
C LEU A 414 -36.47 -18.85 -35.24
N ALA A 415 -37.02 -18.19 -34.22
CA ALA A 415 -36.48 -16.94 -33.68
C ALA A 415 -35.15 -17.16 -32.95
N VAL A 416 -35.05 -18.25 -32.17
CA VAL A 416 -33.80 -18.66 -31.50
C VAL A 416 -32.74 -19.07 -32.53
N LYS A 417 -33.14 -19.77 -33.60
CA LYS A 417 -32.25 -20.13 -34.72
C LYS A 417 -31.61 -18.89 -35.38
N ASN A 418 -32.39 -17.84 -35.65
CA ASN A 418 -31.88 -16.65 -36.34
C ASN A 418 -30.95 -15.82 -35.43
N VAL A 419 -31.27 -15.69 -34.14
CA VAL A 419 -30.41 -14.98 -33.17
C VAL A 419 -29.09 -15.73 -32.93
N CYS A 420 -29.12 -17.06 -32.83
CA CYS A 420 -27.90 -17.86 -32.66
C CYS A 420 -27.01 -17.84 -33.92
N VAL A 421 -27.59 -17.89 -35.12
CA VAL A 421 -26.83 -17.83 -36.38
C VAL A 421 -26.23 -16.44 -36.62
N GLU A 422 -26.95 -15.36 -36.30
CA GLU A 422 -26.39 -14.00 -36.35
C GLU A 422 -25.29 -13.77 -35.30
N ALA A 423 -25.49 -14.24 -34.07
CA ALA A 423 -24.49 -14.12 -33.01
C ALA A 423 -23.23 -14.93 -33.33
N PHE A 424 -23.37 -16.13 -33.90
CA PHE A 424 -22.26 -16.96 -34.35
C PHE A 424 -21.56 -16.34 -35.56
N GLY A 425 -22.30 -15.76 -36.52
CA GLY A 425 -21.72 -15.03 -37.66
C GLY A 425 -20.89 -13.81 -37.23
N ARG A 426 -21.37 -13.04 -36.24
CA ARG A 426 -20.64 -11.89 -35.68
C ARG A 426 -19.42 -12.33 -34.86
N ALA A 427 -19.51 -13.43 -34.10
CA ALA A 427 -18.38 -13.99 -33.39
C ALA A 427 -17.30 -14.52 -34.34
N VAL A 428 -17.67 -15.25 -35.40
CA VAL A 428 -16.74 -15.74 -36.43
C VAL A 428 -16.08 -14.58 -37.18
N GLY A 429 -16.83 -13.52 -37.51
CA GLY A 429 -16.28 -12.30 -38.10
C GLY A 429 -15.26 -11.61 -37.20
N PHE A 430 -15.53 -11.53 -35.90
CA PHE A 430 -14.63 -10.97 -34.89
C PHE A 430 -13.34 -11.80 -34.72
N PHE A 431 -13.45 -13.13 -34.59
CA PHE A 431 -12.28 -14.00 -34.47
C PHE A 431 -11.41 -13.96 -35.73
N ARG A 432 -12.01 -13.94 -36.92
CA ARG A 432 -11.28 -13.86 -38.20
C ARG A 432 -10.52 -12.53 -38.36
N THR A 433 -11.12 -11.41 -37.95
CA THR A 433 -10.55 -10.07 -38.18
C THR A 433 -9.63 -9.58 -37.07
N GLN A 434 -9.91 -9.89 -35.80
CA GLN A 434 -9.16 -9.34 -34.66
C GLN A 434 -8.19 -10.35 -34.03
N VAL A 435 -8.52 -11.65 -34.06
CA VAL A 435 -7.78 -12.70 -33.32
C VAL A 435 -6.87 -13.54 -34.22
N PHE A 436 -7.26 -13.82 -35.47
CA PHE A 436 -6.41 -14.60 -36.39
C PHE A 436 -5.52 -13.71 -37.30
N ILE A 437 -5.99 -12.52 -37.68
CA ILE A 437 -5.29 -11.62 -38.63
C ILE A 437 -4.93 -10.26 -37.99
N GLY A 438 -5.65 -9.84 -36.93
CA GLY A 438 -5.54 -8.50 -36.34
C GLY A 438 -4.54 -8.35 -35.19
N ASN A 439 -4.76 -7.34 -34.33
CA ASN A 439 -3.82 -6.94 -33.26
C ASN A 439 -3.56 -8.03 -32.20
N LEU A 440 -4.42 -9.05 -32.13
CA LEU A 440 -4.28 -10.20 -31.22
C LEU A 440 -3.87 -11.47 -31.97
N SER A 441 -3.33 -11.36 -33.18
CA SER A 441 -2.79 -12.51 -33.90
C SER A 441 -1.67 -13.18 -33.11
N PRO A 442 -1.52 -14.52 -33.19
CA PRO A 442 -0.43 -15.24 -32.52
C PRO A 442 0.94 -14.66 -32.86
N GLU A 443 1.11 -14.14 -34.09
CA GLU A 443 2.33 -13.49 -34.56
C GLU A 443 2.57 -12.12 -33.90
N ASN A 444 1.54 -11.29 -33.76
CA ASN A 444 1.64 -9.98 -33.10
C ASN A 444 1.83 -10.12 -31.58
N ILE A 445 1.19 -11.11 -30.96
CA ILE A 445 1.38 -11.44 -29.54
C ILE A 445 2.78 -12.00 -29.31
N ASN A 446 3.28 -12.88 -30.18
CA ASN A 446 4.64 -13.40 -30.08
C ASN A 446 5.69 -12.30 -30.34
N LYS A 447 5.41 -11.35 -31.25
CA LYS A 447 6.25 -10.17 -31.48
C LYS A 447 6.27 -9.24 -30.27
N ALA A 448 5.14 -9.00 -29.62
CA ALA A 448 5.04 -8.21 -28.39
C ALA A 448 5.73 -8.89 -27.21
N LEU A 449 5.61 -10.21 -27.08
CA LEU A 449 6.31 -11.00 -26.06
C LEU A 449 7.83 -10.99 -26.29
N ASN A 450 8.29 -11.20 -27.52
CA ASN A 450 9.71 -11.14 -27.87
C ASN A 450 10.29 -9.73 -27.67
N GLN A 451 9.54 -8.68 -27.99
CA GLN A 451 9.95 -7.29 -27.68
C GLN A 451 10.06 -7.05 -26.19
N THR A 452 9.11 -7.54 -25.39
CA THR A 452 9.14 -7.42 -23.93
C THR A 452 10.31 -8.22 -23.34
N GLN A 453 10.57 -9.42 -23.85
CA GLN A 453 11.68 -10.25 -23.42
C GLN A 453 13.04 -9.64 -23.78
N ASN A 454 13.17 -9.06 -24.97
CA ASN A 454 14.39 -8.33 -25.37
C ASN A 454 14.63 -7.07 -24.54
N VAL A 455 13.57 -6.34 -24.15
CA VAL A 455 13.68 -5.18 -23.24
C VAL A 455 14.10 -5.61 -21.83
N VAL A 456 13.59 -6.75 -21.35
CA VAL A 456 14.00 -7.32 -20.05
C VAL A 456 15.45 -7.80 -20.07
N ILE A 457 15.90 -8.42 -21.16
CA ILE A 457 17.29 -8.84 -21.35
C ILE A 457 18.23 -7.63 -21.45
N ASP A 458 17.84 -6.57 -22.18
CA ASP A 458 18.62 -5.34 -22.27
C ASP A 458 18.72 -4.63 -20.91
N TYR A 459 17.62 -4.58 -20.15
CA TYR A 459 17.63 -4.06 -18.79
C TYR A 459 18.55 -4.87 -17.85
N TYR A 460 18.51 -6.20 -17.95
CA TYR A 460 19.37 -7.08 -17.18
C TYR A 460 20.85 -6.89 -17.54
N ASN A 461 21.17 -6.77 -18.82
CA ASN A 461 22.54 -6.53 -19.30
C ASN A 461 23.06 -5.14 -18.89
N GLN A 462 22.22 -4.09 -18.97
CA GLN A 462 22.58 -2.76 -18.48
C GLN A 462 22.79 -2.74 -16.96
N PHE A 463 21.98 -3.47 -16.21
CA PHE A 463 22.14 -3.64 -14.78
C PHE A 463 23.44 -4.37 -14.44
N HIS A 464 23.73 -5.48 -15.13
CA HIS A 464 24.97 -6.22 -14.95
C HIS A 464 26.21 -5.40 -15.31
N LYS A 465 26.14 -4.60 -16.39
CA LYS A 465 27.23 -3.71 -16.81
C LYS A 465 27.45 -2.59 -15.80
N LYS A 466 26.40 -2.03 -15.21
CA LYS A 466 26.51 -1.06 -14.10
C LYS A 466 27.17 -1.70 -12.88
N VAL A 467 26.72 -2.90 -12.48
CA VAL A 467 27.29 -3.64 -11.35
C VAL A 467 28.77 -3.99 -11.59
N ASP A 468 29.15 -4.41 -12.80
CA ASP A 468 30.54 -4.74 -13.16
C ASP A 468 31.43 -3.49 -13.31
N THR A 469 30.85 -2.33 -13.63
CA THR A 469 31.57 -1.04 -13.60
C THR A 469 31.82 -0.59 -12.16
N TYR A 470 30.86 -0.80 -11.26
CA TYR A 470 31.00 -0.50 -9.83
C TYR A 470 31.93 -1.47 -9.10
N SER A 471 32.03 -2.73 -9.53
CA SER A 471 32.95 -3.71 -8.94
C SER A 471 34.42 -3.47 -9.31
N LYS A 472 34.67 -2.84 -10.48
CA LYS A 472 36.03 -2.47 -10.96
C LYS A 472 36.51 -1.09 -10.50
N LEU A 473 35.64 -0.30 -9.86
CA LEU A 473 35.96 0.99 -9.25
C LEU A 473 36.37 0.86 -7.77
N LYS A 474 36.82 -0.32 -7.34
CA LYS A 474 37.34 -0.56 -5.99
C LYS A 474 38.66 -1.31 -6.01
#